data_AF-A0A1T5BCR8-F1
#
_entry.id   AF-A0A1T5BCR8-F1
#
_cell.length_a   1.000
_cell.length_b   1.000
_cell.length_c   1.000
_cell.angle_alpha   90.00
_cell.angle_beta   90.00
_cell.angle_gamma   90.00
#
_symmetry.space_group_name_H-M   'P 1'
#
loop_
_entity.id
_entity.type
_entity.pdbx_description
1 polymer ?
#
loop_
_entity_poly.entity_id
_entity_poly.type
_entity_poly.pdbx_seq_one_letter_code
_entity_poly.pdbx_strand_id
1 'polypeptide(L)'
;MLGRRKDMTRARCVHIGLAAAVALAFCQMAGAAPAPQDAAAQAYDAQDARLNTAYKALSKSLDDAGRQALRAEERQWIAGRDQSCGVPAGTAVKNECTTTQTSFRADELTSRLKQATPASSATASSAAGTSITGDWGYRSDCNLGHSAQLGVTASSATAAEGTWSDGTRVSGNQGKFKGEWRQGKLYLRFCAEDAERGGYPVCPAFSDVAAYVAPEGKRLTWFQVDGPASEGTFSKYVTLDRVPKGGRAPLDKPCKDGQ
;
A
#
# COMPACT_ATOMS: atom_id res chain seq x y z
N MET A 1 -42.60 35.60 18.40
CA MET A 1 -41.16 35.71 18.03
C MET A 1 -41.02 35.51 16.54
N LEU A 2 -40.17 36.33 15.92
CA LEU A 2 -40.23 36.76 14.51
C LEU A 2 -39.88 35.66 13.49
N GLY A 3 -40.52 35.79 12.32
CA GLY A 3 -40.43 34.89 11.19
C GLY A 3 -39.08 34.87 10.48
N ARG A 4 -38.73 33.67 10.00
CA ARG A 4 -37.62 33.41 9.09
C ARG A 4 -38.02 33.88 7.68
N ARG A 5 -37.68 35.12 7.33
CA ARG A 5 -37.76 35.62 5.95
C ARG A 5 -36.70 34.88 5.13
N LYS A 6 -37.14 34.21 4.07
CA LYS A 6 -36.27 33.76 2.98
C LYS A 6 -35.72 35.03 2.33
N ASP A 7 -34.43 35.30 2.49
CA ASP A 7 -33.79 36.39 1.76
C ASP A 7 -33.76 36.05 0.27
N MET A 8 -34.66 36.71 -0.43
CA MET A 8 -34.76 36.73 -1.88
C MET A 8 -33.64 37.64 -2.38
N THR A 9 -32.59 37.03 -2.92
CA THR A 9 -31.45 37.73 -3.54
C THR A 9 -31.96 38.72 -4.58
N ARG A 10 -31.89 40.01 -4.27
CA ARG A 10 -32.34 41.09 -5.15
C ARG A 10 -31.30 41.26 -6.25
N ALA A 11 -31.55 40.68 -7.42
CA ALA A 11 -30.74 40.90 -8.62
C ALA A 11 -30.78 42.39 -8.99
N ARG A 12 -29.62 43.07 -8.91
CA ARG A 12 -29.45 44.41 -9.50
C ARG A 12 -28.79 44.25 -10.86
N CYS A 13 -29.62 44.12 -11.90
CA CYS A 13 -29.19 44.38 -13.27
C CYS A 13 -29.01 45.89 -13.44
N VAL A 14 -27.78 46.34 -13.66
CA VAL A 14 -27.54 47.71 -14.11
C VAL A 14 -27.84 47.75 -15.61
N HIS A 15 -28.91 48.43 -16.00
CA HIS A 15 -29.19 48.76 -17.39
C HIS A 15 -28.42 50.03 -17.77
N ILE A 16 -27.31 49.87 -18.49
CA ILE A 16 -26.72 50.97 -19.27
C ILE A 16 -27.31 50.87 -20.67
N GLY A 17 -28.08 51.88 -21.04
CA GLY A 17 -28.77 51.96 -22.32
C GLY A 17 -27.88 52.45 -23.46
N LEU A 18 -28.23 51.92 -24.64
CA LEU A 18 -28.00 52.36 -26.02
C LEU A 18 -26.69 51.97 -26.76
N ALA A 19 -26.95 51.43 -27.96
CA ALA A 19 -26.09 51.17 -29.12
C ALA A 19 -25.33 49.83 -29.18
N ALA A 20 -25.98 48.86 -29.83
CA ALA A 20 -25.44 47.81 -30.68
C ALA A 20 -24.08 47.19 -30.31
N ALA A 21 -24.08 46.20 -29.42
CA ALA A 21 -23.12 45.11 -29.42
C ALA A 21 -23.74 43.92 -28.69
N VAL A 22 -23.48 42.70 -29.18
CA VAL A 22 -23.92 41.43 -28.59
C VAL A 22 -23.54 41.39 -27.11
N ALA A 23 -24.51 41.59 -26.22
CA ALA A 23 -24.32 41.52 -24.79
C ALA A 23 -24.28 40.05 -24.36
N LEU A 24 -23.07 39.46 -24.34
CA LEU A 24 -22.80 38.26 -23.55
C LEU A 24 -22.96 38.63 -22.08
N ALA A 25 -24.13 38.33 -21.51
CA ALA A 25 -24.38 38.42 -20.08
C ALA A 25 -23.55 37.34 -19.37
N PHE A 26 -22.30 37.67 -19.03
CA PHE A 26 -21.52 36.89 -18.07
C PHE A 26 -22.10 37.12 -16.68
N CYS A 27 -23.03 36.26 -16.28
CA CYS A 27 -23.40 36.10 -14.89
C CYS A 27 -22.21 35.47 -14.16
N GLN A 28 -21.28 36.30 -13.69
CA GLN A 28 -20.21 35.83 -12.82
C GLN A 28 -20.83 35.43 -11.48
N MET A 29 -21.06 34.13 -11.32
CA MET A 29 -21.22 33.52 -10.01
C MET A 29 -19.87 33.61 -9.30
N ALA A 30 -19.59 34.75 -8.68
CA ALA A 30 -18.49 34.89 -7.73
C ALA A 30 -18.87 34.11 -6.47
N GLY A 31 -18.72 32.78 -6.51
CA GLY A 31 -18.63 32.00 -5.29
C GLY A 31 -17.38 32.46 -4.56
N ALA A 32 -17.52 32.98 -3.34
CA ALA A 32 -16.37 33.26 -2.50
C ALA A 32 -15.56 31.96 -2.34
N ALA A 33 -14.28 31.98 -2.70
CA ALA A 33 -13.40 30.86 -2.44
C ALA A 33 -13.38 30.60 -0.92
N PRO A 34 -13.56 29.36 -0.46
CA PRO A 34 -13.55 29.06 0.97
C PRO A 34 -12.23 29.53 1.58
N ALA A 35 -12.27 30.04 2.81
CA ALA A 35 -11.05 30.41 3.50
C ALA A 35 -10.16 29.15 3.64
N PRO A 36 -8.82 29.27 3.70
CA PRO A 36 -7.92 28.13 3.78
C PRO A 36 -8.25 27.15 4.93
N GLN A 37 -8.79 27.67 6.05
CA GLN A 37 -9.25 26.87 7.19
C GLN A 37 -10.52 26.06 6.87
N ASP A 38 -11.44 26.63 6.07
CA ASP A 38 -12.65 25.94 5.63
C ASP A 38 -12.30 24.79 4.66
N ALA A 39 -11.30 24.99 3.80
CA ALA A 39 -10.81 23.96 2.88
C ALA A 39 -10.16 22.78 3.63
N ALA A 40 -9.34 23.05 4.65
CA ALA A 40 -8.73 22.00 5.48
C ALA A 40 -9.78 21.23 6.29
N ALA A 41 -10.78 21.94 6.84
CA ALA A 41 -11.89 21.30 7.55
C ALA A 41 -12.73 20.41 6.62
N GLN A 42 -13.04 20.88 5.41
CA GLN A 42 -13.75 20.11 4.39
C GLN A 42 -12.96 18.88 3.93
N ALA A 43 -11.65 19.02 3.76
CA ALA A 43 -10.77 17.90 3.40
C ALA A 43 -10.81 16.82 4.48
N TYR A 44 -10.64 17.19 5.75
CA TYR A 44 -10.75 16.25 6.86
C TYR A 44 -12.12 15.55 6.87
N ASP A 45 -13.21 16.31 6.78
CA ASP A 45 -14.57 15.77 6.84
C ASP A 45 -14.84 14.76 5.71
N ALA A 46 -14.29 15.01 4.51
CA ALA A 46 -14.38 14.07 3.40
C ALA A 46 -13.63 12.75 3.66
N GLN A 47 -12.42 12.83 4.26
CA GLN A 47 -11.65 11.64 4.62
C GLN A 47 -12.34 10.86 5.75
N ASP A 48 -12.82 11.55 6.78
CA ASP A 48 -13.52 10.96 7.91
C ASP A 48 -14.83 10.27 7.48
N ALA A 49 -15.57 10.89 6.55
CA ALA A 49 -16.74 10.28 5.93
C ALA A 49 -16.38 9.00 5.14
N ARG A 50 -15.26 9.00 4.40
CA ARG A 50 -14.77 7.80 3.69
C ARG A 50 -14.41 6.69 4.67
N LEU A 51 -13.65 7.01 5.72
CA LEU A 51 -13.28 6.08 6.77
C LEU A 51 -14.52 5.46 7.41
N ASN A 52 -15.46 6.28 7.88
CA ASN A 52 -16.68 5.83 8.55
C ASN A 52 -17.55 4.95 7.64
N THR A 53 -17.60 5.27 6.33
CA THR A 53 -18.31 4.46 5.34
C THR A 53 -17.66 3.08 5.19
N ALA A 54 -16.33 3.03 5.00
CA ALA A 54 -15.58 1.79 4.87
C ALA A 54 -15.65 0.93 6.14
N TYR A 55 -15.48 1.55 7.31
CA TYR A 55 -15.60 0.89 8.62
C TYR A 55 -16.97 0.24 8.80
N LYS A 56 -18.07 0.97 8.54
CA LYS A 56 -19.44 0.44 8.67
C LYS A 56 -19.69 -0.71 7.70
N ALA A 57 -19.21 -0.60 6.46
CA ALA A 57 -19.37 -1.66 5.47
C ALA A 57 -18.55 -2.90 5.83
N LEU A 58 -17.28 -2.73 6.23
CA LEU A 58 -16.41 -3.84 6.65
C LEU A 58 -16.95 -4.49 7.91
N SER A 59 -17.39 -3.71 8.90
CA SER A 59 -18.02 -4.27 10.09
C SER A 59 -19.26 -5.10 9.75
N LYS A 60 -20.02 -4.77 8.70
CA LYS A 60 -21.20 -5.56 8.30
C LYS A 60 -20.83 -6.87 7.60
N SER A 61 -19.65 -6.95 6.97
CA SER A 61 -19.18 -8.17 6.30
C SER A 61 -18.46 -9.15 7.24
N LEU A 62 -18.20 -8.77 8.50
CA LEU A 62 -17.48 -9.60 9.48
C LEU A 62 -18.44 -10.28 10.47
N ASP A 63 -18.01 -11.43 10.99
CA ASP A 63 -18.63 -12.13 12.11
C ASP A 63 -18.42 -11.39 13.46
N ASP A 64 -19.00 -11.90 14.54
CA ASP A 64 -18.99 -11.22 15.84
C ASP A 64 -17.58 -10.99 16.38
N ALA A 65 -16.70 -11.99 16.23
CA ALA A 65 -15.30 -11.90 16.62
C ALA A 65 -14.55 -10.88 15.77
N GLY A 66 -14.71 -10.92 14.44
CA GLY A 66 -14.10 -9.95 13.52
C GLY A 66 -14.58 -8.52 13.77
N ARG A 67 -15.86 -8.32 14.10
CA ARG A 67 -16.40 -7.01 14.48
C ARG A 67 -15.82 -6.51 15.81
N GLN A 68 -15.55 -7.38 16.77
CA GLN A 68 -14.89 -6.99 18.02
C GLN A 68 -13.43 -6.60 17.78
N ALA A 69 -12.70 -7.39 17.00
CA ALA A 69 -11.33 -7.09 16.61
C ALA A 69 -11.23 -5.75 15.85
N LEU A 70 -12.08 -5.52 14.84
CA LEU A 70 -12.11 -4.27 14.08
C LEU A 70 -12.36 -3.04 14.97
N ARG A 71 -13.22 -3.14 15.99
CA ARG A 71 -13.45 -2.06 16.96
C ARG A 71 -12.21 -1.78 17.82
N ALA A 72 -11.50 -2.83 18.23
CA ALA A 72 -10.28 -2.69 19.02
C ALA A 72 -9.17 -2.04 18.20
N GLU A 73 -8.98 -2.49 16.95
CA GLU A 73 -8.04 -1.90 15.99
C GLU A 73 -8.35 -0.42 15.73
N GLU A 74 -9.62 -0.06 15.53
CA GLU A 74 -10.01 1.34 15.28
C GLU A 74 -9.72 2.25 16.48
N ARG A 75 -9.96 1.76 17.70
CA ARG A 75 -9.63 2.50 18.93
C ARG A 75 -8.12 2.70 19.10
N GLN A 76 -7.35 1.64 18.81
CA GLN A 76 -5.88 1.71 18.84
C GLN A 76 -5.36 2.67 17.76
N TRP A 77 -5.93 2.63 16.56
CA TRP A 77 -5.59 3.55 15.49
C TRP A 77 -5.88 5.00 15.86
N ILE A 78 -7.06 5.32 16.44
CA ILE A 78 -7.37 6.68 16.91
C ILE A 78 -6.34 7.16 17.93
N ALA A 79 -5.99 6.32 18.91
CA ALA A 79 -4.99 6.67 19.92
C ALA A 79 -3.61 6.93 19.27
N GLY A 80 -3.18 6.06 18.34
CA GLY A 80 -1.92 6.22 17.62
C GLY A 80 -1.90 7.46 16.73
N ARG A 81 -2.99 7.74 16.01
CA ARG A 81 -3.17 8.96 15.21
C ARG A 81 -3.02 10.19 16.09
N ASP A 82 -3.75 10.24 17.20
CA ASP A 82 -3.78 11.42 18.06
C ASP A 82 -2.40 11.70 18.66
N GLN A 83 -1.71 10.64 19.11
CA GLN A 83 -0.32 10.73 19.57
C GLN A 83 0.62 11.21 18.45
N SER A 84 0.54 10.62 17.25
CA SER A 84 1.42 10.98 16.12
C SER A 84 1.22 12.41 15.62
N CYS A 85 -0.01 12.91 15.69
CA CYS A 85 -0.37 14.25 15.27
C CYS A 85 -0.24 15.29 16.39
N GLY A 86 0.18 14.89 17.60
CA GLY A 86 0.33 15.79 18.74
C GLY A 86 -0.97 16.44 19.18
N VAL A 87 -2.11 15.75 19.00
CA VAL A 87 -3.44 16.26 19.37
C VAL A 87 -3.96 15.54 20.62
N PRO A 88 -4.82 16.18 21.44
CA PRO A 88 -5.36 15.53 22.62
C PRO A 88 -6.14 14.26 22.25
N ALA A 89 -5.90 13.18 22.99
CA ALA A 89 -6.53 11.88 22.75
C ALA A 89 -8.06 11.99 22.72
N GLY A 90 -8.68 11.37 21.71
CA GLY A 90 -10.11 11.40 21.47
C GLY A 90 -10.62 12.68 20.80
N THR A 91 -9.74 13.59 20.38
CA THR A 91 -10.13 14.86 19.75
C THR A 91 -9.91 14.82 18.24
N ALA A 92 -10.98 15.08 17.46
CA ALA A 92 -10.89 15.24 16.01
C ALA A 92 -10.45 16.66 15.63
N VAL A 93 -9.19 16.99 15.89
CA VAL A 93 -8.59 18.24 15.39
C VAL A 93 -8.43 18.14 13.88
N LYS A 94 -8.97 19.09 13.11
CA LYS A 94 -8.92 19.08 11.64
C LYS A 94 -7.67 19.81 11.16
N ASN A 95 -6.57 19.07 11.00
CA ASN A 95 -5.31 19.59 10.47
C ASN A 95 -4.76 18.65 9.40
N GLU A 96 -3.64 19.00 8.78
CA GLU A 96 -3.03 18.20 7.71
C GLU A 96 -2.65 16.79 8.21
N CYS A 97 -2.04 16.67 9.39
CA CYS A 97 -1.65 15.37 9.94
C CYS A 97 -2.86 14.45 10.14
N THR A 98 -3.91 14.92 10.81
CA THR A 98 -5.10 14.11 11.08
C THR A 98 -5.86 13.80 9.80
N THR A 99 -5.86 14.70 8.81
CA THR A 99 -6.43 14.46 7.47
C THR A 99 -5.69 13.34 6.75
N THR A 100 -4.35 13.42 6.70
CA THR A 100 -3.50 12.42 6.04
C THR A 100 -3.63 11.06 6.72
N GLN A 101 -3.54 10.98 8.04
CA GLN A 101 -3.71 9.71 8.77
C GLN A 101 -5.11 9.10 8.58
N THR A 102 -6.16 9.94 8.58
CA THR A 102 -7.54 9.49 8.32
C THR A 102 -7.69 8.98 6.88
N SER A 103 -7.00 9.59 5.92
CA SER A 103 -6.98 9.13 4.53
C SER A 103 -6.36 7.73 4.39
N PHE A 104 -5.23 7.48 5.04
CA PHE A 104 -4.55 6.18 5.00
C PHE A 104 -5.39 5.07 5.64
N ARG A 105 -6.01 5.36 6.79
CA ARG A 105 -6.93 4.41 7.42
C ARG A 105 -8.14 4.12 6.55
N ALA A 106 -8.70 5.14 5.90
CA ALA A 106 -9.81 4.95 4.98
C ALA A 106 -9.44 4.04 3.79
N ASP A 107 -8.21 4.15 3.27
CA ASP A 107 -7.70 3.31 2.18
C ASP A 107 -7.45 1.86 2.63
N GLU A 108 -6.91 1.67 3.84
CA GLU A 108 -6.76 0.36 4.46
C GLU A 108 -8.12 -0.34 4.64
N LEU A 109 -9.10 0.34 5.25
CA LEU A 109 -10.43 -0.22 5.48
C LEU A 109 -11.18 -0.50 4.16
N THR A 110 -11.01 0.37 3.16
CA THR A 110 -11.57 0.15 1.82
C THR A 110 -10.95 -1.07 1.15
N SER A 111 -9.64 -1.28 1.32
CA SER A 111 -8.93 -2.45 0.78
C SER A 111 -9.39 -3.74 1.46
N ARG A 112 -9.53 -3.73 2.79
CA ARG A 112 -10.07 -4.86 3.56
C ARG A 112 -11.53 -5.16 3.20
N LEU A 113 -12.36 -4.14 2.99
CA LEU A 113 -13.74 -4.31 2.53
C LEU A 113 -13.80 -5.01 1.17
N LYS A 114 -12.98 -4.57 0.20
CA LYS A 114 -12.90 -5.23 -1.12
C LYS A 114 -12.52 -6.71 -1.02
N GLN A 115 -11.68 -7.06 -0.05
CA GLN A 115 -11.32 -8.46 0.23
C GLN A 115 -12.44 -9.24 0.94
N ALA A 116 -13.32 -8.56 1.69
CA ALA A 116 -14.40 -9.18 2.47
C ALA A 116 -15.72 -9.33 1.71
N THR A 117 -16.01 -8.49 0.71
CA THR A 117 -17.21 -8.62 -0.14
C THR A 117 -16.97 -9.52 -1.36
N PRO A 118 -17.70 -10.64 -1.53
CA PRO A 118 -17.62 -11.44 -2.73
C PRO A 118 -18.54 -10.83 -3.79
N ALA A 119 -18.00 -9.97 -4.66
CA ALA A 119 -18.67 -9.55 -5.88
C ALA A 119 -17.82 -9.99 -7.09
N SER A 120 -18.36 -11.01 -7.77
CA SER A 120 -17.97 -11.53 -9.08
C SER A 120 -16.57 -12.13 -9.21
N SER A 121 -16.59 -13.46 -9.18
CA SER A 121 -15.67 -14.39 -9.82
C SER A 121 -14.99 -13.82 -11.09
N ALA A 122 -13.86 -13.17 -10.92
CA ALA A 122 -12.71 -13.64 -11.67
C ALA A 122 -12.20 -14.83 -10.86
N THR A 123 -12.08 -15.97 -11.53
CA THR A 123 -11.44 -17.18 -11.05
C THR A 123 -9.98 -16.86 -10.66
N ALA A 124 -9.77 -16.16 -9.55
CA ALA A 124 -8.50 -16.12 -8.86
C ALA A 124 -8.42 -17.46 -8.17
N SER A 125 -7.91 -18.43 -8.93
CA SER A 125 -7.54 -19.73 -8.42
C SER A 125 -6.83 -19.54 -7.08
N SER A 126 -7.35 -20.22 -6.06
CA SER A 126 -6.65 -20.62 -4.84
C SER A 126 -5.38 -21.46 -5.12
N ALA A 127 -4.92 -21.52 -6.38
CA ALA A 127 -3.67 -22.15 -6.81
C ALA A 127 -2.43 -21.28 -6.56
N ALA A 128 -2.55 -20.01 -6.17
CA ALA A 128 -1.38 -19.20 -5.81
C ALA A 128 -0.66 -19.73 -4.54
N GLY A 129 -1.36 -20.51 -3.70
CA GLY A 129 -0.75 -21.28 -2.60
C GLY A 129 -0.27 -22.68 -3.01
N THR A 130 -0.52 -23.16 -4.23
CA THR A 130 -0.29 -24.55 -4.64
C THR A 130 1.00 -24.72 -5.44
N SER A 131 2.08 -24.16 -4.89
CA SER A 131 3.47 -24.53 -5.18
C SER A 131 4.23 -23.57 -6.11
N ILE A 132 4.67 -22.46 -5.51
CA ILE A 132 5.85 -21.70 -5.96
C ILE A 132 7.16 -22.51 -5.81
N THR A 133 7.09 -23.79 -5.39
CA THR A 133 8.26 -24.66 -5.22
C THR A 133 9.11 -24.69 -6.50
N GLY A 134 10.41 -24.79 -6.29
CA GLY A 134 11.44 -24.75 -7.31
C GLY A 134 12.20 -23.42 -7.32
N ASP A 135 13.05 -23.30 -8.33
CA ASP A 135 14.03 -22.23 -8.41
C ASP A 135 13.48 -21.04 -9.21
N TRP A 136 13.67 -19.86 -8.65
CA TRP A 136 13.34 -18.57 -9.24
C TRP A 136 14.58 -17.71 -9.28
N GLY A 137 14.79 -16.99 -10.36
CA GLY A 137 15.99 -16.19 -10.50
C GLY A 137 15.88 -15.06 -11.49
N TYR A 138 16.72 -14.08 -11.25
CA TYR A 138 17.06 -12.98 -12.13
C TYR A 138 18.55 -13.08 -12.44
N ARG A 139 18.93 -12.75 -13.67
CA ARG A 139 20.32 -12.51 -14.03
C ARG A 139 20.39 -11.38 -15.05
N SER A 140 21.31 -10.45 -14.84
CA SER A 140 21.70 -9.43 -15.81
C SER A 140 23.22 -9.36 -15.93
N ASP A 141 23.68 -8.97 -17.11
CA ASP A 141 25.10 -8.72 -17.38
C ASP A 141 25.49 -7.23 -17.27
N CYS A 142 24.53 -6.36 -16.97
CA CYS A 142 24.71 -4.91 -16.89
C CYS A 142 25.40 -4.49 -15.59
N ASN A 143 26.22 -3.43 -15.61
CA ASN A 143 26.84 -2.78 -14.43
C ASN A 143 27.35 -3.76 -13.35
N LEU A 144 28.52 -4.37 -13.58
CA LEU A 144 29.09 -5.49 -12.77
C LEU A 144 28.26 -6.77 -12.72
N GLY A 145 27.11 -6.81 -13.39
CA GLY A 145 26.20 -7.94 -13.39
C GLY A 145 25.39 -7.99 -12.11
N HIS A 146 24.20 -8.57 -12.18
CA HIS A 146 23.34 -8.79 -11.02
C HIS A 146 22.67 -10.15 -11.12
N SER A 147 22.63 -10.87 -10.01
CA SER A 147 21.90 -12.13 -9.89
C SER A 147 21.20 -12.18 -8.55
N ALA A 148 19.89 -12.40 -8.57
CA ALA A 148 19.08 -12.65 -7.39
C ALA A 148 18.32 -13.96 -7.60
N GLN A 149 18.28 -14.83 -6.60
CA GLN A 149 17.61 -16.13 -6.68
C GLN A 149 16.85 -16.45 -5.39
N LEU A 150 15.74 -17.15 -5.56
CA LEU A 150 14.96 -17.79 -4.50
C LEU A 150 14.71 -19.24 -4.89
N GLY A 151 15.31 -20.16 -4.15
CA GLY A 151 15.06 -21.60 -4.28
C GLY A 151 14.03 -22.01 -3.25
N VAL A 152 12.78 -22.22 -3.64
CA VAL A 152 11.72 -22.63 -2.71
C VAL A 152 11.74 -24.15 -2.59
N THR A 153 12.19 -24.67 -1.45
CA THR A 153 12.34 -26.11 -1.21
C THR A 153 11.08 -26.75 -0.63
N ALA A 154 10.31 -25.99 0.14
CA ALA A 154 9.03 -26.42 0.69
C ALA A 154 8.03 -25.27 0.65
N SER A 155 6.79 -25.56 0.25
CA SER A 155 5.69 -24.61 0.27
C SER A 155 4.41 -25.33 0.68
N SER A 156 3.67 -24.71 1.58
CA SER A 156 2.34 -25.09 2.05
C SER A 156 1.37 -23.93 1.82
N ALA A 157 0.12 -24.10 2.23
CA ALA A 157 -0.89 -23.06 2.14
C ALA A 157 -0.57 -21.80 2.97
N THR A 158 0.21 -21.94 4.06
CA THR A 158 0.46 -20.86 5.03
C THR A 158 1.92 -20.47 5.15
N ALA A 159 2.85 -21.35 4.77
CA ALA A 159 4.28 -21.12 4.91
C ALA A 159 5.07 -21.66 3.73
N ALA A 160 6.23 -21.07 3.48
CA ALA A 160 7.23 -21.61 2.57
C ALA A 160 8.64 -21.36 3.12
N GLU A 161 9.59 -22.18 2.73
CA GLU A 161 11.00 -22.03 3.11
C GLU A 161 11.91 -22.47 1.97
N GLY A 162 13.16 -22.05 2.06
CA GLY A 162 14.13 -22.32 1.01
C GLY A 162 15.40 -21.52 1.15
N THR A 163 16.08 -21.33 0.04
CA THR A 163 17.33 -20.59 -0.07
C THR A 163 17.15 -19.28 -0.83
N TRP A 164 18.03 -18.34 -0.56
CA TRP A 164 18.15 -17.11 -1.32
C TRP A 164 19.61 -16.87 -1.66
N SER A 165 19.86 -16.17 -2.77
CA SER A 165 21.17 -15.59 -3.06
C SER A 165 20.99 -14.27 -3.77
N ASP A 166 21.82 -13.29 -3.46
CA ASP A 166 21.82 -12.00 -4.14
C ASP A 166 23.25 -11.47 -4.27
N GLY A 167 23.59 -10.92 -5.43
CA GLY A 167 24.94 -10.46 -5.68
C GLY A 167 25.21 -10.00 -7.10
N THR A 168 26.45 -9.57 -7.28
CA THR A 168 27.06 -9.17 -8.53
C THR A 168 28.14 -10.19 -8.93
N ARG A 169 28.92 -9.90 -9.97
CA ARG A 169 30.08 -10.73 -10.34
C ARG A 169 31.22 -10.71 -9.31
N VAL A 170 31.25 -9.74 -8.39
CA VAL A 170 32.38 -9.52 -7.48
C VAL A 170 32.04 -9.72 -6.01
N SER A 171 30.76 -9.65 -5.65
CA SER A 171 30.28 -9.78 -4.28
C SER A 171 28.87 -10.34 -4.27
N GLY A 172 28.49 -10.99 -3.19
CA GLY A 172 27.15 -11.49 -3.00
C GLY A 172 27.06 -12.25 -1.70
N ASN A 173 25.83 -12.53 -1.30
CA ASN A 173 25.55 -13.32 -0.11
C ASN A 173 24.37 -14.26 -0.41
N GLN A 174 24.25 -15.29 0.42
CA GLN A 174 23.25 -16.32 0.29
C GLN A 174 22.87 -16.83 1.67
N GLY A 175 21.77 -17.56 1.73
CA GLY A 175 21.38 -18.27 2.93
C GLY A 175 20.00 -18.85 2.83
N LYS A 176 19.25 -18.80 3.93
CA LYS A 176 17.92 -19.41 4.02
C LYS A 176 16.85 -18.38 4.27
N PHE A 177 15.64 -18.65 3.81
CA PHE A 177 14.47 -17.87 4.15
C PHE A 177 13.39 -18.72 4.81
N LYS A 178 12.61 -18.08 5.67
CA LYS A 178 11.31 -18.56 6.12
C LYS A 178 10.25 -17.56 5.70
N GLY A 179 9.15 -18.06 5.17
CA GLY A 179 8.09 -17.27 4.58
C GLY A 179 6.73 -17.60 5.15
N GLU A 180 5.89 -16.57 5.30
CA GLU A 180 4.49 -16.71 5.71
C GLU A 180 3.57 -16.09 4.65
N TRP A 181 2.57 -16.84 4.22
CA TRP A 181 1.58 -16.38 3.25
C TRP A 181 0.54 -15.49 3.91
N ARG A 182 0.39 -14.27 3.41
CA ARG A 182 -0.64 -13.32 3.83
C ARG A 182 -1.19 -12.62 2.59
N GLN A 183 -2.50 -12.76 2.34
CA GLN A 183 -3.19 -12.09 1.23
C GLN A 183 -2.51 -12.31 -0.13
N GLY A 184 -2.05 -13.54 -0.41
CA GLY A 184 -1.39 -13.88 -1.69
C GLY A 184 0.04 -13.38 -1.84
N LYS A 185 0.64 -12.82 -0.78
CA LYS A 185 2.06 -12.43 -0.71
C LYS A 185 2.78 -13.34 0.28
N LEU A 186 3.99 -13.75 -0.04
CA LEU A 186 4.84 -14.53 0.86
C LEU A 186 5.84 -13.58 1.52
N TYR A 187 5.60 -13.25 2.79
CA TYR A 187 6.45 -12.36 3.57
C TYR A 187 7.65 -13.13 4.14
N LEU A 188 8.85 -12.64 3.87
CA LEU A 188 10.11 -13.36 4.05
C LEU A 188 10.93 -12.80 5.20
N ARG A 189 11.53 -13.72 5.94
CA ARG A 189 12.60 -13.50 6.91
C ARG A 189 13.83 -14.23 6.43
N PHE A 190 15.00 -13.64 6.56
CA PHE A 190 16.24 -14.19 6.04
C PHE A 190 17.26 -14.49 7.14
N CYS A 191 18.08 -15.50 6.88
CA CYS A 191 19.38 -15.65 7.50
C CYS A 191 20.44 -15.77 6.41
N ALA A 192 21.66 -15.34 6.69
CA ALA A 192 22.81 -15.44 5.79
C ALA A 192 23.77 -16.55 6.23
N GLU A 193 24.52 -17.10 5.28
CA GLU A 193 25.63 -18.01 5.58
C GLU A 193 26.79 -17.23 6.20
N ASP A 194 27.10 -16.06 5.65
CA ASP A 194 28.19 -15.20 6.09
C ASP A 194 27.68 -13.91 6.74
N ALA A 195 28.37 -13.49 7.81
CA ALA A 195 28.05 -12.24 8.51
C ALA A 195 28.50 -11.02 7.69
N GLU A 196 27.59 -10.08 7.47
CA GLU A 196 27.87 -8.81 6.81
C GLU A 196 27.38 -7.64 7.67
N ARG A 197 28.10 -6.52 7.62
CA ARG A 197 27.72 -5.32 8.37
C ARG A 197 26.39 -4.79 7.83
N GLY A 198 25.36 -4.79 8.67
CA GLY A 198 24.00 -4.39 8.26
C GLY A 198 23.27 -5.44 7.42
N GLY A 199 23.85 -6.63 7.25
CA GLY A 199 23.22 -7.77 6.58
C GLY A 199 22.31 -8.56 7.52
N TYR A 200 21.83 -9.70 7.03
CA TYR A 200 20.98 -10.59 7.80
C TYR A 200 21.74 -11.32 8.92
N PRO A 201 21.06 -11.76 9.99
CA PRO A 201 21.68 -12.61 11.00
C PRO A 201 22.24 -13.90 10.38
N VAL A 202 23.33 -14.43 10.93
CA VAL A 202 23.89 -15.71 10.49
C VAL A 202 22.93 -16.84 10.86
N CYS A 203 22.71 -17.78 9.93
CA CYS A 203 21.87 -18.95 10.16
C CYS A 203 22.35 -19.74 11.41
N PRO A 204 21.44 -20.24 12.26
CA PRO A 204 19.99 -20.40 12.03
C PRO A 204 19.11 -19.25 12.55
N ALA A 205 19.69 -18.12 12.97
CA ALA A 205 18.91 -16.96 13.41
C ALA A 205 18.32 -16.24 12.20
N PHE A 206 17.03 -15.91 12.23
CA PHE A 206 16.35 -15.20 11.15
C PHE A 206 16.05 -13.75 11.55
N SER A 207 16.06 -12.86 10.56
CA SER A 207 15.63 -11.48 10.71
C SER A 207 14.13 -11.36 11.05
N ASP A 208 13.69 -10.13 11.31
CA ASP A 208 12.28 -9.76 11.10
C ASP A 208 11.90 -9.82 9.61
N VAL A 209 10.66 -9.47 9.28
CA VAL A 209 10.21 -9.44 7.88
C VAL A 209 11.01 -8.40 7.11
N ALA A 210 11.78 -8.85 6.12
CA ALA A 210 12.69 -8.02 5.34
C ALA A 210 12.26 -7.89 3.86
N ALA A 211 11.33 -8.74 3.42
CA ALA A 211 10.81 -8.72 2.07
C ALA A 211 9.43 -9.37 1.98
N TYR A 212 8.80 -9.26 0.82
CA TYR A 212 7.84 -10.26 0.38
C TYR A 212 8.02 -10.56 -1.11
N VAL A 213 7.53 -11.73 -1.53
CA VAL A 213 7.32 -12.03 -2.95
C VAL A 213 5.84 -12.12 -3.28
N ALA A 214 5.48 -11.60 -4.45
CA ALA A 214 4.14 -11.71 -5.00
C ALA A 214 4.17 -12.53 -6.30
N PRO A 215 3.37 -13.61 -6.40
CA PRO A 215 3.16 -14.31 -7.66
C PRO A 215 2.43 -13.42 -8.67
N GLU A 216 3.04 -13.20 -9.83
CA GLU A 216 2.48 -12.43 -10.94
C GLU A 216 2.52 -13.27 -12.21
N GLY A 217 1.44 -14.01 -12.46
CA GLY A 217 1.37 -14.94 -13.60
C GLY A 217 2.41 -16.05 -13.51
N LYS A 218 3.42 -16.02 -14.37
CA LYS A 218 4.51 -17.01 -14.42
C LYS A 218 5.81 -16.51 -13.76
N ARG A 219 5.78 -15.38 -13.05
CA ARG A 219 6.95 -14.73 -12.43
C ARG A 219 6.71 -14.50 -10.94
N LEU A 220 7.78 -14.29 -10.19
CA LEU A 220 7.73 -13.82 -8.80
C LEU A 220 8.33 -12.42 -8.73
N THR A 221 7.58 -11.43 -8.29
CA THR A 221 8.15 -10.11 -8.01
C THR A 221 8.60 -10.06 -6.55
N TRP A 222 9.87 -9.75 -6.33
CA TRP A 222 10.47 -9.54 -5.02
C TRP A 222 10.41 -8.05 -4.66
N PHE A 223 9.83 -7.77 -3.50
CA PHE A 223 9.81 -6.46 -2.87
C PHE A 223 10.64 -6.50 -1.59
N GLN A 224 11.56 -5.55 -1.41
CA GLN A 224 12.36 -5.42 -0.21
C GLN A 224 11.85 -4.25 0.64
N VAL A 225 12.11 -4.29 1.94
CA VAL A 225 11.83 -3.14 2.80
C VAL A 225 12.59 -1.92 2.27
N ASP A 226 11.88 -0.81 2.14
CA ASP A 226 12.40 0.50 1.80
C ASP A 226 12.39 1.36 3.07
N GLY A 227 13.55 1.86 3.51
CA GLY A 227 13.70 2.54 4.80
C GLY A 227 13.87 1.58 6.00
N PRO A 228 13.67 2.06 7.24
CA PRO A 228 13.79 1.25 8.44
C PRO A 228 12.82 0.05 8.46
N ALA A 229 13.28 -1.12 8.93
CA ALA A 229 12.45 -2.33 9.09
C ALA A 229 11.14 -2.10 9.87
N SER A 230 11.12 -1.10 10.75
CA SER A 230 9.95 -0.70 11.54
C SER A 230 8.84 -0.02 10.73
N GLU A 231 9.15 0.55 9.56
CA GLU A 231 8.18 1.30 8.75
C GLU A 231 7.35 0.39 7.83
N GLY A 232 7.85 -0.82 7.53
CA GLY A 232 7.10 -1.83 6.77
C GLY A 232 6.70 -1.40 5.36
N THR A 233 7.33 -0.36 4.82
CA THR A 233 7.22 0.09 3.44
C THR A 233 8.06 -0.82 2.56
N PHE A 234 7.52 -1.26 1.42
CA PHE A 234 8.22 -2.17 0.53
C PHE A 234 8.26 -1.61 -0.89
N SER A 235 9.44 -1.60 -1.48
CA SER A 235 9.65 -1.16 -2.87
C SER A 235 9.99 -2.35 -3.75
N LYS A 236 9.56 -2.29 -5.02
CA LYS A 236 9.86 -3.35 -5.99
C LYS A 236 11.37 -3.42 -6.19
N TYR A 237 11.94 -4.59 -5.90
CA TYR A 237 13.35 -4.85 -6.08
C TYR A 237 13.62 -5.45 -7.46
N VAL A 238 13.12 -6.66 -7.72
CA VAL A 238 13.36 -7.38 -8.97
C VAL A 238 12.21 -8.33 -9.30
N THR A 239 12.04 -8.68 -10.57
CA THR A 239 11.14 -9.75 -10.99
C THR A 239 11.95 -10.98 -11.39
N LEU A 240 11.64 -12.12 -10.77
CA LEU A 240 12.29 -13.40 -10.95
C LEU A 240 11.50 -14.27 -11.94
N ASP A 241 12.23 -14.97 -12.81
CA ASP A 241 11.70 -16.00 -13.69
C ASP A 241 11.95 -17.39 -13.11
N ARG A 242 11.17 -18.38 -13.57
CA ARG A 242 11.52 -19.78 -13.27
C ARG A 242 12.88 -20.13 -13.84
N VAL A 243 13.72 -20.74 -13.01
CA VAL A 243 14.99 -21.33 -13.42
C VAL A 243 14.74 -22.77 -13.87
N PRO A 244 15.15 -23.15 -15.10
CA PRO A 244 15.10 -24.55 -15.52
C PRO A 244 15.98 -25.42 -14.64
N LYS A 245 15.55 -26.65 -14.36
CA LYS A 245 16.32 -27.61 -13.54
C LYS A 245 17.74 -27.79 -14.13
N GLY A 246 18.77 -27.55 -13.30
CA GLY A 246 20.18 -27.62 -13.70
C GLY A 246 20.65 -26.47 -14.61
N GLY A 247 19.78 -25.49 -14.87
CA GLY A 247 20.07 -24.32 -15.67
C GLY A 247 20.41 -23.10 -14.80
N ARG A 248 20.45 -21.94 -15.46
CA ARG A 248 20.56 -20.64 -14.79
C ARG A 248 19.33 -19.81 -15.10
N ALA A 249 19.07 -18.78 -14.29
CA ALA A 249 18.00 -17.82 -14.57
C ALA A 249 18.06 -17.31 -16.03
N PRO A 250 16.92 -17.01 -16.67
CA PRO A 250 16.93 -16.28 -17.93
C PRO A 250 17.77 -14.99 -17.82
N LEU A 251 18.57 -14.70 -18.85
CA LEU A 251 19.38 -13.48 -18.90
C LEU A 251 18.49 -12.30 -19.34
N ASP A 252 18.43 -11.27 -18.51
CA ASP A 252 17.91 -9.96 -18.84
C ASP A 252 18.93 -9.23 -19.72
N LYS A 253 18.64 -9.23 -21.03
CA LYS A 253 19.54 -8.68 -22.07
C LYS A 253 19.50 -7.16 -22.18
N PRO A 254 18.35 -6.47 -22.01
CA PRO A 254 18.32 -5.02 -22.07
C PRO A 254 19.00 -4.42 -20.84
N CYS A 255 20.16 -3.78 -21.05
CA CYS A 255 20.70 -2.85 -20.06
C CYS A 255 19.93 -1.55 -20.13
N LYS A 256 19.46 -1.06 -18.98
CA LYS A 256 19.07 0.34 -18.86
C LYS A 256 20.36 1.13 -18.63
N ASP A 257 20.64 2.06 -19.53
CA ASP A 257 21.79 2.96 -19.36
C ASP A 257 21.65 3.78 -18.06
N GLY A 258 22.80 4.02 -17.41
CA GLY A 258 23.01 4.56 -16.06
C GLY A 258 21.88 5.33 -15.36
N GLN A 259 21.58 4.90 -14.12
CA GLN A 259 21.07 5.79 -13.07
C GLN A 259 22.25 6.28 -12.23
#